data_AF-A0A832CA74-F1
#
_entry.id   AF-A0A832CA74-F1
#
_cell.length_a   1.000
_cell.length_b   1.000
_cell.length_c   1.000
_cell.angle_alpha   90.00
_cell.angle_beta   90.00
_cell.angle_gamma   90.00
#
_symmetry.space_group_name_H-M   'P 1'
#
loop_
_entity.id
_entity.type
_entity.pdbx_description
1 polymer ?
#
loop_
_entity_poly.entity_id
_entity_poly.type
_entity_poly.pdbx_seq_one_letter_code
_entity_poly.pdbx_strand_id
1 'polypeptide(L)'
;MLQEECQLKGYVKALIIITLGFAILVPFASTYPDGLEKVAETLGIEEPEPLWEGLMPDYTLQTVENPYVSTLLAGFCGMLLVLASSYILGKAISESN
;
A
#
# COMPACT_ATOMS: atom_id res chain seq x y z
N MET A 1 27.29 -11.85 -17.42
CA MET A 1 27.43 -11.70 -15.95
C MET A 1 27.35 -10.25 -15.51
N LEU A 2 28.32 -9.38 -15.81
CA LEU A 2 28.33 -7.97 -15.35
C LEU A 2 27.19 -7.10 -15.96
N GLN A 3 26.70 -7.46 -17.15
CA GLN A 3 25.67 -6.70 -17.87
C GLN A 3 24.24 -6.97 -17.34
N GLU A 4 23.98 -8.16 -16.79
CA GLU A 4 22.67 -8.51 -16.22
C GLU A 4 22.49 -7.92 -14.82
N GLU A 5 23.55 -7.90 -14.02
CA GLU A 5 23.57 -7.23 -12.71
C GLU A 5 23.23 -5.74 -12.79
N CYS A 6 23.70 -5.04 -13.83
CA CYS A 6 23.41 -3.63 -14.06
C CYS A 6 21.93 -3.40 -14.42
N GLN A 7 21.37 -4.29 -15.24
CA GLN A 7 19.96 -4.24 -15.64
C GLN A 7 19.03 -4.48 -14.46
N LEU A 8 19.29 -5.53 -13.66
CA LEU A 8 18.50 -5.83 -12.46
C LEU A 8 18.51 -4.69 -11.44
N LYS A 9 19.69 -4.09 -11.20
CA LYS A 9 19.81 -2.90 -10.33
C LYS A 9 19.06 -1.69 -10.88
N GLY A 10 19.02 -1.53 -12.21
CA GLY A 10 18.21 -0.51 -12.88
C GLY A 10 16.71 -0.71 -12.65
N TYR A 11 16.20 -1.92 -12.86
CA TYR A 11 14.79 -2.25 -12.65
C TYR A 11 14.36 -2.10 -11.19
N VAL A 12 15.17 -2.57 -10.24
CA VAL A 12 14.87 -2.41 -8.81
C VAL A 12 14.78 -0.94 -8.42
N LYS A 13 15.70 -0.10 -8.90
CA LYS A 13 15.63 1.35 -8.68
C LYS A 13 14.37 1.97 -9.28
N ALA A 14 14.01 1.59 -10.51
CA ALA A 14 12.80 2.08 -11.16
C ALA A 14 11.54 1.69 -10.37
N LEU A 15 11.43 0.43 -9.92
CA LEU A 15 10.31 -0.04 -9.12
C LEU A 15 10.20 0.72 -7.79
N ILE A 16 11.30 0.94 -7.08
CA ILE A 16 11.29 1.73 -5.83
C ILE A 16 10.79 3.16 -6.08
N ILE A 17 11.25 3.82 -7.15
CA ILE A 17 10.81 5.17 -7.50
C ILE A 17 9.31 5.18 -7.82
N ILE A 18 8.84 4.21 -8.60
CA ILE A 18 7.42 4.07 -8.96
C ILE A 18 6.58 3.87 -7.68
N THR A 19 6.95 2.93 -6.81
CA THR A 19 6.24 2.66 -5.56
C THR A 19 6.20 3.89 -4.65
N LEU A 20 7.30 4.62 -4.53
CA LEU A 20 7.34 5.86 -3.75
C LEU A 20 6.44 6.94 -4.35
N GLY A 21 6.40 7.05 -5.68
CA GLY A 21 5.47 7.92 -6.39
C GLY A 21 4.02 7.57 -6.11
N PHE A 22 3.67 6.28 -6.16
CA PHE A 22 2.33 5.81 -5.80
C PHE A 22 1.97 6.11 -4.35
N ALA A 23 2.89 5.90 -3.40
CA ALA A 23 2.64 6.19 -1.99
C ALA A 23 2.23 7.66 -1.75
N ILE A 24 2.78 8.60 -2.54
CA ILE A 24 2.45 10.03 -2.46
C ILE A 24 1.15 10.35 -3.19
N LEU A 25 0.83 9.63 -4.27
CA LEU A 25 -0.36 9.89 -5.09
C LEU A 25 -1.64 9.27 -4.53
N VAL A 26 -1.55 8.19 -3.76
CA VAL A 26 -2.72 7.48 -3.19
C VAL A 26 -3.65 8.38 -2.36
N PRO A 27 -3.18 9.29 -1.49
CA PRO A 27 -4.06 10.22 -0.77
C PRO A 27 -4.84 11.19 -1.67
N PHE A 28 -4.44 11.35 -2.93
CA PHE A 28 -5.13 12.16 -3.93
C PHE A 28 -6.07 11.32 -4.81
N ALA A 29 -6.30 10.05 -4.46
CA ALA A 29 -7.29 9.22 -5.12
C ALA A 29 -8.70 9.80 -4.97
N SER A 30 -9.57 9.43 -5.91
CA SER A 30 -10.96 9.87 -5.95
C SER A 30 -11.69 9.47 -4.66
N THR A 31 -12.48 10.41 -4.11
CA THR A 31 -13.38 10.17 -2.98
C THR A 31 -14.76 9.66 -3.42
N TYR A 32 -15.00 9.51 -4.72
CA TYR A 32 -16.28 8.98 -5.22
C TYR A 32 -16.33 7.46 -5.03
N PRO A 33 -17.54 6.91 -4.75
CA PRO A 33 -17.75 5.49 -4.57
C PRO A 33 -17.32 4.74 -5.83
N ASP A 34 -16.76 3.56 -5.61
CA ASP A 34 -16.29 2.73 -6.69
C ASP A 34 -17.48 2.14 -7.49
N GLY A 35 -17.18 1.40 -8.55
CA GLY A 35 -18.23 0.81 -9.39
C GLY A 35 -19.11 -0.18 -8.64
N LEU A 36 -18.57 -0.84 -7.61
CA LEU A 36 -19.29 -1.85 -6.85
C LEU A 36 -20.24 -1.20 -5.85
N GLU A 37 -19.74 -0.21 -5.12
CA GLU A 37 -20.49 0.61 -4.19
C GLU A 37 -21.60 1.40 -4.90
N LYS A 38 -21.33 1.95 -6.10
CA LYS A 38 -22.38 2.59 -6.91
C LYS A 38 -23.51 1.65 -7.33
N VAL A 39 -23.18 0.40 -7.66
CA VAL A 39 -24.21 -0.60 -8.01
C VAL A 39 -24.99 -1.02 -6.77
N ALA A 40 -24.32 -1.22 -5.63
CA ALA A 40 -24.97 -1.54 -4.35
C ALA A 40 -25.94 -0.42 -3.92
N GLU A 41 -25.52 0.84 -4.00
CA GLU A 41 -26.35 2.03 -3.73
C GLU A 41 -27.59 2.05 -4.64
N THR A 42 -27.41 1.76 -5.94
CA THR A 42 -28.52 1.72 -6.92
C THR A 42 -29.54 0.62 -6.61
N LEU A 43 -29.10 -0.49 -6.02
CA LEU A 43 -29.94 -1.62 -5.63
C LEU A 43 -30.53 -1.48 -4.21
N GLY A 44 -30.15 -0.44 -3.46
CA GLY A 44 -30.57 -0.25 -2.07
C GLY A 44 -29.93 -1.24 -1.10
N ILE A 45 -28.75 -1.77 -1.42
CA ILE A 45 -27.98 -2.67 -0.56
C ILE A 45 -27.12 -1.80 0.36
N GLU A 46 -27.44 -1.78 1.65
CA GLU A 46 -26.62 -1.11 2.67
C GLU A 46 -25.37 -1.92 2.99
N GLU A 47 -24.27 -1.23 3.26
CA GLU A 47 -23.02 -1.86 3.67
C GLU A 47 -23.15 -2.33 5.14
N PRO A 48 -22.95 -3.63 5.44
CA PRO A 48 -23.12 -4.13 6.78
C PRO A 48 -21.96 -3.67 7.69
N GLU A 49 -22.31 -3.22 8.90
CA GLU A 49 -21.34 -2.93 9.96
C GLU A 49 -20.42 -4.15 10.20
N PRO A 50 -19.09 -3.99 10.08
CA PRO A 50 -18.17 -5.10 10.22
C PRO A 50 -18.15 -5.59 11.67
N LEU A 51 -18.15 -6.91 11.88
CA LEU A 51 -17.99 -7.52 13.20
C LEU A 51 -16.60 -7.24 13.83
N TRP A 52 -15.63 -6.86 13.00
CA TRP A 52 -14.27 -6.53 13.41
C TRP A 52 -13.67 -5.46 12.49
N GLU A 53 -13.14 -4.40 13.08
CA GLU A 53 -12.35 -3.39 12.39
C GLU A 53 -10.86 -3.73 12.44
N GLY A 54 -10.19 -3.62 11.28
CA GLY A 54 -8.76 -3.85 11.17
C GLY A 54 -7.90 -2.79 11.87
N LEU A 55 -6.58 -2.97 11.85
CA LEU A 55 -5.63 -2.01 12.48
C LEU A 55 -5.64 -0.62 11.82
N MET A 56 -6.02 -0.53 10.55
CA MET A 56 -6.09 0.70 9.75
C MET A 56 -7.36 0.65 8.87
N PRO A 57 -8.56 0.85 9.43
CA PRO A 57 -9.79 0.89 8.64
C PRO A 57 -9.70 2.02 7.61
N ASP A 58 -10.13 1.75 6.38
CA ASP A 58 -10.06 2.67 5.24
C ASP A 58 -8.68 3.29 4.99
N TYR A 59 -7.61 2.56 5.35
CA TYR A 59 -6.23 3.06 5.26
C TYR A 59 -6.01 4.33 6.08
N THR A 60 -6.73 4.50 7.19
CA THR A 60 -6.60 5.63 8.09
C THR A 60 -5.90 5.25 9.39
N LEU A 61 -5.11 6.18 9.91
CA LEU A 61 -4.59 6.21 11.27
C LEU A 61 -5.49 7.10 12.13
N GLN A 62 -6.19 6.49 13.09
CA GLN A 62 -7.10 7.18 14.02
C GLN A 62 -6.38 8.25 14.87
N THR A 63 -5.05 8.16 15.00
CA THR A 63 -4.22 9.12 15.74
C THR A 63 -4.04 10.46 15.01
N VAL A 64 -4.34 10.53 13.70
CA VAL A 64 -4.08 11.71 12.87
C VAL A 64 -5.38 12.28 12.32
N GLU A 65 -5.71 13.51 12.72
CA GLU A 65 -6.96 14.18 12.32
C GLU A 65 -7.02 14.54 10.82
N ASN A 66 -5.87 14.80 10.18
CA ASN A 66 -5.84 15.16 8.77
C ASN A 66 -5.93 13.90 7.89
N PRO A 67 -7.01 13.70 7.11
CA PRO A 67 -7.23 12.48 6.33
C PRO A 67 -6.12 12.23 5.30
N TYR A 68 -5.62 13.28 4.64
CA TYR A 68 -4.53 13.14 3.67
C TYR A 68 -3.24 12.64 4.31
N VAL A 69 -2.87 13.22 5.46
CA VAL A 69 -1.67 12.84 6.19
C VAL A 69 -1.82 11.44 6.77
N SER A 70 -3.03 11.12 7.25
CA SER A 70 -3.39 9.81 7.79
C SER A 70 -3.21 8.70 6.75
N THR A 71 -3.80 8.86 5.56
CA THR A 71 -3.67 7.90 4.45
C THR A 71 -2.24 7.81 3.92
N LEU A 72 -1.53 8.94 3.83
CA LEU A 72 -0.12 8.96 3.42
C LEU A 72 0.74 8.12 4.38
N LEU A 73 0.58 8.32 5.69
CA LEU A 73 1.34 7.60 6.70
C LEU A 73 0.98 6.12 6.75
N ALA A 74 -0.30 5.76 6.60
CA ALA A 74 -0.72 4.37 6.49
C ALA A 74 -0.06 3.66 5.30
N GLY A 75 -0.11 4.29 4.11
CA GLY A 75 0.54 3.77 2.91
C GLY A 75 2.06 3.65 3.04
N PHE A 76 2.70 4.66 3.63
CA PHE A 76 4.15 4.65 3.86
C PHE A 76 4.56 3.58 4.86
N CYS A 77 3.78 3.39 5.94
CA CYS A 77 4.01 2.34 6.93
C CYS A 77 3.88 0.95 6.30
N GLY A 78 2.83 0.71 5.51
CA GLY A 78 2.64 -0.55 4.79
C GLY A 78 3.78 -0.85 3.80
N MET A 79 4.19 0.16 3.02
CA MET A 79 5.33 0.05 2.11
C MET A 79 6.61 -0.35 2.84
N LEU A 80 6.95 0.33 3.93
CA LEU A 80 8.14 -0.01 4.73
C LEU A 80 8.06 -1.41 5.33
N LEU A 81 6.88 -1.83 5.80
CA LEU A 81 6.66 -3.15 6.36
C LEU A 81 6.94 -4.24 5.32
N VAL A 82 6.41 -4.10 4.10
CA VAL A 82 6.64 -5.07 3.01
C VAL A 82 8.10 -5.08 2.55
N LEU A 83 8.73 -3.92 2.45
CA LEU A 83 10.15 -3.84 2.07
C LEU A 83 11.06 -4.47 3.15
N ALA A 84 10.78 -4.20 4.42
CA ALA A 84 11.55 -4.78 5.53
C ALA A 84 11.35 -6.30 5.61
N SER A 85 10.11 -6.78 5.51
CA SER A 85 9.81 -8.21 5.59
C SER A 85 10.43 -8.99 4.43
N SER A 86 10.30 -8.49 3.20
CA SER A 86 10.93 -9.12 2.02
C SER A 86 12.45 -9.13 2.11
N TYR A 87 13.07 -8.05 2.60
CA TYR A 87 14.52 -7.99 2.81
C TYR A 87 15.00 -8.99 3.86
N ILE A 88 14.32 -9.06 5.02
CA ILE A 88 14.65 -10.01 6.09
C ILE A 88 14.49 -11.45 5.61
N LEU A 89 13.39 -11.77 4.92
CA LEU A 89 13.16 -13.10 4.36
C LEU A 89 14.22 -13.48 3.33
N GLY A 90 14.55 -12.56 2.42
CA GLY A 90 15.61 -12.78 1.42
C GLY A 90 16.96 -13.03 2.08
N LYS A 91 17.30 -12.26 3.12
CA LYS A 91 18.53 -12.45 3.88
C LYS A 91 18.55 -13.79 4.63
N ALA A 92 17.46 -14.14 5.32
CA ALA A 92 17.37 -15.39 6.08
C ALA A 92 17.50 -16.62 5.18
N ILE A 93 16.92 -16.59 3.98
CA ILE A 93 17.05 -17.67 3.00
C ILE A 93 18.48 -17.72 2.43
N SER A 94 19.08 -16.56 2.16
CA SER A 94 20.44 -16.48 1.61
C SER A 94 21.54 -16.90 2.60
N GLU A 95 21.34 -16.72 3.90
CA GLU A 95 22.30 -17.14 4.94
C GLU A 95 22.17 -18.64 5.30
N SER A 96 21.10 -19.31 4.86
CA SER A 96 20.84 -20.73 5.12
C SER A 96 21.51 -21.68 4.11
N ASN A 97 22.30 -21.17 3.16
CA ASN A 97 23.01 -21.92 2.11
C ASN A 97 24.49 -21.53 2.09
#